data_AF-A0A7Y5QQJ1-F1
#
_entry.id   AF-A0A7Y5QQJ1-F1
#
_cell.length_a   1.000
_cell.length_b   1.000
_cell.length_c   1.000
_cell.angle_alpha   90.00
_cell.angle_beta   90.00
_cell.angle_gamma   90.00
#
_symmetry.space_group_name_H-M   'P 1'
#
loop_
_entity.id
_entity.type
_entity.pdbx_description
1 polymer ?
#
loop_
_entity_poly.entity_id
_entity_poly.type
_entity_poly.pdbx_seq_one_letter_code
_entity_poly.pdbx_strand_id
1 'polypeptide(L)' 'MVERALRAACLTTLAFTALAPVSTSAQVVRGTVSAEDTRQPMRGAVVTLLDASLARTGLRVLTDDRGAFAMR' A
#
# COMPACT_ATOMS: atom_id res chain seq x y z
N MET A 1 12.49 28.97 51.48
CA MET A 1 11.22 28.64 50.76
C MET A 1 11.43 28.60 49.23
N VAL A 2 12.48 27.93 48.73
CA VAL A 2 12.78 27.83 47.28
C VAL A 2 13.18 26.39 46.90
N GLU A 3 12.60 25.38 47.55
CA GLU A 3 12.88 23.96 47.23
C GLU A 3 11.62 23.15 46.85
N ARG A 4 10.45 23.80 46.81
CA ARG A 4 9.18 23.12 46.49
C ARG A 4 8.82 23.14 45.01
N ALA A 5 9.60 23.83 44.16
CA ALA A 5 9.30 23.96 42.73
C ALA A 5 9.96 22.88 41.85
N LEU A 6 10.86 22.05 42.37
CA LEU A 6 11.65 21.11 41.55
C LEU A 6 11.06 19.69 41.46
N ARG A 7 9.95 19.41 42.14
CA ARG A 7 9.33 18.06 42.15
C ARG A 7 8.10 17.92 41.25
N ALA A 8 7.64 19.00 40.62
CA ALA A 8 6.42 19.01 39.83
C ALA A 8 6.65 19.01 38.30
N ALA A 9 7.90 18.94 37.84
CA ALA A 9 8.23 19.04 36.41
C ALA A 9 8.62 17.70 35.75
N CYS A 10 8.74 16.61 36.52
CA CYS A 10 9.21 15.31 36.01
C CYS A 10 8.07 14.28 35.81
N LEU A 11 6.82 14.72 35.90
CA LEU A 11 5.63 13.84 35.92
C LEU A 11 4.54 14.28 34.93
N THR A 12 4.85 15.14 33.97
CA THR A 12 4.01 15.28 32.76
C THR A 12 4.43 14.23 31.74
N THR A 13 4.11 12.99 32.12
CA THR A 13 3.60 11.94 31.26
C THR A 13 3.95 12.09 29.77
N LEU A 14 5.13 11.58 29.48
CA LEU A 14 5.57 10.99 28.23
C LEU A 14 4.47 10.08 27.64
N ALA A 15 3.44 10.65 27.02
CA ALA A 15 2.34 9.90 26.40
C ALA A 15 1.76 10.66 25.20
N PHE A 16 2.65 11.11 24.32
CA PHE A 16 2.29 11.30 22.93
C PHE A 16 3.08 10.29 22.10
N THR A 17 2.88 9.01 22.42
CA THR A 17 3.26 7.90 21.54
C THR A 17 2.47 8.04 20.26
N ALA A 18 3.09 8.72 19.30
CA ALA A 18 2.95 8.58 17.87
C ALA A 18 1.69 7.82 17.43
N LEU A 19 0.60 8.56 17.22
CA LEU A 19 -0.26 8.26 16.08
C LEU A 19 0.55 8.61 14.82
N ALA A 20 1.54 7.79 14.49
CA ALA A 20 2.05 7.77 13.14
C ALA A 20 0.87 7.34 12.27
N PRO A 21 0.47 8.11 11.24
CA PRO A 21 -0.52 7.63 10.30
C PRO A 21 0.05 6.34 9.71
N VAL A 22 -0.59 5.21 10.03
CA VAL A 22 -0.29 3.96 9.35
C VAL A 22 -0.72 4.21 7.91
N SER A 23 0.24 4.54 7.04
CA SER A 23 0.00 4.67 5.60
C SER A 23 -0.25 3.27 5.03
N THR A 24 -1.39 2.68 5.35
CA THR A 24 -1.94 1.56 4.62
C THR A 24 -2.59 2.12 3.36
N SER A 25 -1.79 2.64 2.43
CA SER A 25 -2.29 2.78 1.05
C SER A 25 -2.33 1.38 0.47
N ALA A 26 -3.40 0.64 0.75
CA ALA A 26 -3.74 -0.58 0.04
C ALA A 26 -4.27 -0.16 -1.34
N GLN A 27 -3.39 0.39 -2.19
CA GLN A 27 -3.74 0.83 -3.51
C GLN A 27 -4.09 -0.39 -4.35
N VAL A 28 -5.37 -0.52 -4.72
CA VAL A 28 -5.80 -1.60 -5.61
C VAL A 28 -5.69 -1.13 -7.06
N VAL A 29 -4.79 -1.73 -7.83
CA VAL A 29 -4.72 -1.53 -9.28
C VAL A 29 -5.64 -2.55 -9.96
N ARG A 30 -6.56 -2.07 -10.79
CA ARG A 30 -7.52 -2.91 -11.53
C ARG A 30 -7.50 -2.56 -13.00
N GLY A 31 -7.76 -3.54 -13.86
CA GLY A 31 -7.88 -3.31 -15.29
C GLY A 31 -8.29 -4.56 -16.05
N THR A 32 -8.32 -4.42 -17.38
CA THR A 32 -8.60 -5.50 -18.33
C THR A 32 -7.52 -5.52 -19.40
N VAL A 33 -7.04 -6.71 -19.74
CA VAL A 33 -6.11 -6.93 -20.84
C VAL A 33 -6.90 -7.46 -22.04
N SER A 34 -6.79 -6.78 -23.16
CA SER A 34 -7.44 -7.13 -24.42
C SER A 34 -6.43 -7.12 -25.56
N ALA A 35 -6.57 -8.05 -26.50
CA ALA A 35 -5.75 -8.08 -27.71
C ALA A 35 -6.03 -6.85 -28.58
N GLU A 36 -4.99 -6.26 -29.16
CA GLU A 36 -5.11 -4.99 -29.90
C GLU A 36 -5.97 -5.13 -31.16
N ASP A 37 -5.78 -6.22 -31.90
CA ASP A 37 -6.38 -6.49 -33.21
C ASP A 37 -7.89 -6.78 -33.12
N THR A 38 -8.29 -7.58 -32.15
CA THR A 38 -9.64 -8.12 -32.00
C THR A 38 -10.43 -7.45 -30.89
N ARG A 39 -9.74 -6.69 -30.02
CA ARG A 39 -10.25 -6.19 -28.74
C ARG A 39 -10.82 -7.29 -27.84
N GLN A 40 -10.56 -8.56 -28.11
CA GLN A 40 -11.04 -9.66 -27.28
C GLN A 40 -10.25 -9.72 -25.96
N PRO A 41 -10.89 -10.09 -24.85
CA PRO A 41 -10.18 -10.26 -23.59
C PRO A 41 -9.14 -11.36 -23.65
N MET A 42 -7.97 -11.10 -23.06
CA MET A 42 -6.90 -12.08 -22.98
C MET A 42 -6.95 -12.82 -21.66
N ARG A 43 -7.46 -14.05 -21.67
CA ARG A 43 -7.45 -14.96 -20.51
C ARG A 43 -6.05 -15.49 -20.24
N GLY A 44 -5.66 -15.54 -18.96
CA GLY A 44 -4.39 -16.15 -18.54
C GLY A 44 -3.14 -15.31 -18.86
N ALA A 45 -3.31 -14.03 -19.21
CA ALA A 45 -2.21 -13.10 -19.33
C ALA A 45 -1.58 -12.86 -17.95
N VAL A 46 -0.24 -12.81 -17.89
CA VAL A 46 0.49 -12.56 -16.65
C VAL A 46 0.69 -11.05 -16.49
N VAL A 47 0.08 -10.47 -15.46
CA VAL A 47 0.30 -9.07 -15.08
C VAL A 47 1.28 -9.05 -13.90
N THR A 48 2.35 -8.25 -14.03
CA THR A 48 3.36 -8.03 -12.98
C THR A 48 3.36 -6.56 -12.60
N LEU A 49 3.30 -6.26 -11.30
CA LEU A 49 3.43 -4.91 -10.80
C LEU A 49 4.90 -4.62 -10.48
N LEU A 50 5.39 -3.50 -11.01
CA LEU A 50 6.71 -2.97 -10.73
C LEU A 50 6.57 -1.69 -9.90
N ASP A 51 7.46 -1.48 -8.94
CA ASP A 51 7.56 -0.20 -8.24
C ASP A 51 8.36 0.83 -9.05
N ALA A 52 8.56 2.02 -8.48
CA ALA A 52 9.30 3.11 -9.11
C ALA A 52 10.78 2.75 -9.41
N SER A 53 11.34 1.76 -8.74
CA SER A 53 12.70 1.25 -8.98
C SER A 53 12.74 0.14 -10.04
N LEU A 54 11.60 -0.17 -10.67
CA LEU A 54 11.40 -1.31 -11.56
C LEU A 54 11.58 -2.68 -10.87
N ALA A 55 11.62 -2.70 -9.54
CA ALA A 55 11.63 -3.93 -8.79
C ALA A 55 10.23 -4.56 -8.83
N ARG A 56 10.18 -5.89 -9.00
CA ARG A 56 8.93 -6.63 -8.89
C ARG A 56 8.46 -6.56 -7.45
N THR A 57 7.23 -6.12 -7.22
CA THR A 57 6.63 -6.12 -5.88
C THR A 57 6.27 -7.52 -5.37
N GLY A 58 6.72 -8.58 -6.05
CA GLY A 58 6.42 -9.98 -5.75
C GLY A 58 5.03 -10.44 -6.20
N LEU A 59 4.14 -9.52 -6.61
CA LEU A 59 2.78 -9.84 -7.01
C LEU A 59 2.69 -10.06 -8.52
N ARG A 60 2.29 -11.28 -8.89
CA ARG A 60 1.86 -11.67 -10.23
C ARG A 60 0.42 -12.16 -10.16
N VAL A 61 -0.40 -11.73 -11.10
CA VAL A 61 -1.78 -12.22 -11.24
C VAL A 61 -2.02 -12.67 -12.67
N LEU A 62 -2.87 -13.68 -12.81
CA LEU A 62 -3.41 -14.10 -14.09
C LEU A 62 -4.74 -13.39 -14.33
N THR A 63 -4.97 -12.95 -15.56
CA THR A 63 -6.27 -12.42 -15.96
C THR A 63 -7.32 -13.53 -16.04
N ASP A 64 -8.56 -13.21 -15.66
CA ASP A 64 -9.70 -14.13 -15.74
C ASP A 64 -10.24 -14.28 -17.18
N ASP A 65 -11.36 -14.99 -17.33
CA ASP A 65 -12.02 -15.23 -18.63
C ASP A 65 -12.53 -13.94 -19.30
N ARG A 66 -12.64 -12.84 -18.55
CA ARG A 66 -12.98 -11.49 -19.04
C ARG A 66 -11.73 -10.62 -19.21
N GLY A 67 -10.54 -11.19 -19.13
CA GLY A 67 -9.28 -10.47 -19.20
C GLY A 67 -9.02 -9.57 -17.99
N ALA A 68 -9.81 -9.68 -16.93
CA ALA A 68 -9.77 -8.76 -15.79
C ALA A 68 -8.68 -9.15 -14.79
N PHE A 69 -8.07 -8.15 -14.16
CA PHE A 69 -7.12 -8.33 -13.07
C PHE A 69 -7.35 -7.31 -11.94
N ALA A 70 -6.90 -7.68 -10.74
CA ALA A 70 -6.82 -6.78 -9.59
C ALA A 70 -5.58 -7.12 -8.76
N MET A 71 -4.80 -6.11 -8.38
CA MET A 71 -3.55 -6.22 -7.63
C MET A 71 -3.52 -5.20 -6.49
N ARG A 72 -2.75 -5.47 -5.44
CA ARG A 72 -2.60 -4.63 -4.25
C ARG A 72 -1.14 -4.25 -4.02
#